data_AF-A0A7Y1U6Z7-F1
#
_entry.id   AF-A0A7Y1U6Z7-F1
#
_cell.length_a   1.000
_cell.length_b   1.000
_cell.length_c   1.000
_cell.angle_alpha   90.00
_cell.angle_beta   90.00
_cell.angle_gamma   90.00
#
_symmetry.space_group_name_H-M   'P 1'
#
loop_
_entity.id
_entity.type
_entity.pdbx_description
1 polymer ?
#
loop_
_entity_poly.entity_id
_entity_poly.type
_entity_poly.pdbx_seq_one_letter_code
_entity_poly.pdbx_strand_id
1 'polypeptide(L)' 'MEEVQGFVEQSCEDGVLSGGETDVDCGGPCPPCETCDDGILNQGETLVDCGGPCPPC' A
#
# COMPACT_ATOMS: atom_id res chain seq x y z
N MET A 1 -6.60 -21.13 -19.55
CA MET A 1 -6.09 -21.62 -18.25
C MET A 1 -6.44 -20.53 -17.24
N GLU A 2 -7.74 -20.18 -17.19
CA GLU A 2 -8.20 -19.04 -16.41
C GLU A 2 -8.77 -19.55 -15.10
N GLU A 3 -7.97 -19.40 -14.06
CA GLU A 3 -8.27 -19.82 -12.71
C GLU A 3 -8.93 -18.63 -12.01
N VAL A 4 -10.26 -18.67 -11.92
CA VAL A 4 -11.06 -18.26 -10.75
C VAL A 4 -10.46 -17.21 -9.80
N GLN A 5 -10.55 -15.93 -10.17
CA GLN A 5 -10.59 -14.87 -9.17
C GLN A 5 -11.85 -14.07 -9.43
N GLY A 6 -12.94 -14.59 -8.84
CA GLY A 6 -14.26 -13.99 -8.91
C GLY A 6 -14.18 -12.52 -8.57
N PHE A 7 -14.98 -11.74 -9.27
CA PHE A 7 -15.28 -10.32 -9.09
C PHE A 7 -15.28 -9.89 -7.62
N VAL A 8 -14.11 -9.57 -7.08
CA VAL A 8 -13.90 -8.53 -6.07
C VAL A 8 -13.22 -7.48 -6.91
N GLU A 9 -13.85 -6.31 -7.04
CA GLU A 9 -13.20 -5.20 -7.74
C GLU A 9 -11.85 -4.99 -7.04
N GLN A 10 -10.74 -5.41 -7.68
CA GLN A 10 -9.38 -5.18 -7.18
C GLN A 10 -9.10 -3.70 -7.35
N SER A 11 -9.79 -2.93 -6.53
CA SER A 11 -9.59 -1.52 -6.33
C SER A 11 -8.57 -1.40 -5.22
N CYS A 12 -7.61 -0.49 -5.44
CA CYS A 12 -6.64 -0.07 -4.44
C CYS A 12 -6.98 1.37 -4.00
N GLU A 13 -8.26 1.74 -4.11
CA GLU A 13 -8.77 3.10 -3.96
C GLU A 13 -10.24 3.13 -3.47
N ASP A 14 -10.80 2.01 -2.99
CA ASP A 14 -12.22 1.88 -2.59
C ASP A 14 -12.44 2.03 -1.08
N GLY A 15 -11.38 2.22 -0.31
CA GLY A 15 -11.46 2.50 1.12
C GLY A 15 -11.83 1.27 1.96
N VAL A 16 -11.68 0.06 1.41
CA VAL A 16 -11.95 -1.19 2.11
C VAL A 16 -10.85 -2.21 1.84
N LEU A 17 -10.46 -2.98 2.86
CA LEU A 17 -9.46 -4.04 2.73
C LEU A 17 -10.02 -5.19 1.87
N SER A 18 -9.69 -5.20 0.59
CA SER A 18 -10.22 -6.15 -0.38
C SER A 18 -9.13 -6.64 -1.35
N GLY A 19 -9.48 -7.48 -2.33
CA GLY A 19 -8.56 -7.81 -3.43
C GLY A 19 -7.27 -8.58 -3.10
N GLY A 20 -6.93 -8.84 -1.84
CA GLY A 20 -5.63 -9.39 -1.41
C GLY A 20 -4.67 -8.35 -0.83
N GLU A 21 -5.17 -7.15 -0.53
CA GLU A 21 -4.46 -6.09 0.16
C GLU A 21 -3.97 -6.49 1.56
N THR A 22 -2.89 -5.84 2.03
CA THR A 22 -2.37 -6.04 3.39
C THR A 22 -2.80 -4.96 4.36
N ASP A 23 -3.17 -3.79 3.84
CA ASP A 23 -3.86 -2.71 4.56
C ASP A 23 -4.85 -2.03 3.60
N VAL A 24 -5.75 -1.18 4.09
CA VAL A 24 -6.79 -0.54 3.25
C VAL A 24 -6.15 0.16 2.05
N ASP A 25 -6.58 -0.18 0.84
CA ASP A 25 -6.11 0.42 -0.42
C ASP A 25 -4.62 0.18 -0.74
N CYS A 26 -3.92 -0.73 -0.03
CA CYS A 26 -2.49 -0.98 -0.27
C CYS A 26 -2.00 -2.39 0.09
N GLY A 27 -0.86 -2.74 -0.52
CA GLY A 27 -0.12 -3.98 -0.31
C GLY A 27 -0.71 -5.18 -1.03
N GLY A 28 -0.01 -6.32 -0.94
CA GLY A 28 -0.35 -7.51 -1.71
C GLY A 28 -0.28 -7.24 -3.23
N PRO A 29 -1.41 -7.29 -3.97
CA PRO A 29 -1.47 -6.92 -5.39
C PRO A 29 -1.47 -5.41 -5.64
N CYS A 30 -1.72 -4.58 -4.62
CA CYS A 30 -1.71 -3.12 -4.67
C CYS A 30 -0.30 -2.55 -4.38
N PRO A 31 -0.07 -1.24 -4.64
CA PRO A 31 1.17 -0.58 -4.26
C PRO A 31 1.50 -0.84 -2.78
N PRO A 32 2.79 -1.03 -2.43
CA PRO A 32 3.16 -1.32 -1.05
C PRO A 32 2.70 -0.20 -0.13
N CYS A 33 2.13 -0.57 1.02
CA CYS A 33 1.71 0.40 2.02
C CYS A 33 2.88 1.29 2.43
N GLU A 34 2.61 2.59 2.52
CA GLU A 34 3.59 3.56 2.96
C GLU A 34 3.80 3.39 4.47
N THR A 35 5.06 3.30 4.86
CA THR A 35 5.48 3.12 6.24
C THR A 35 6.27 4.34 6.63
N CYS A 36 5.67 5.21 7.45
CA CYS A 36 6.27 6.46 7.91
C CYS A 36 6.63 6.40 9.40
N ASP A 37 6.72 5.21 9.99
CA ASP A 37 6.97 4.97 11.42
C ASP A 37 7.67 3.61 11.67
N ASP A 38 8.32 3.03 10.65
CA ASP A 38 8.93 1.69 10.72
C ASP A 38 10.44 1.71 10.99
N GLY A 39 11.04 2.89 11.07
CA GLY A 39 12.44 3.08 11.42
C GLY A 39 13.41 2.72 10.28
N ILE A 40 12.93 2.57 9.05
CA ILE A 40 13.77 2.37 7.86
C ILE A 40 13.54 3.50 6.84
N LEU A 41 14.44 3.63 5.86
CA LEU A 41 14.33 4.64 4.79
C LEU A 41 13.83 3.95 3.52
N ASN A 42 12.53 4.01 3.26
CA ASN A 42 11.88 3.33 2.15
C ASN A 42 10.86 4.24 1.43
N GLN A 43 10.12 3.71 0.45
CA GLN A 43 8.95 4.35 -0.17
C GLN A 43 9.13 5.78 -0.76
N GLY A 44 10.35 6.29 -0.90
CA GLY A 44 10.61 7.67 -1.37
C GLY A 44 10.77 8.70 -0.26
N GLU A 45 10.93 8.26 0.99
CA GLU A 45 11.24 9.10 2.13
C GLU A 45 12.55 9.89 1.96
N THR A 46 12.61 11.07 2.56
CA THR A 46 13.81 11.92 2.54
C THR A 46 14.72 11.63 3.73
N LEU A 47 14.14 11.27 4.87
CA LEU A 47 14.80 10.72 6.06
C LEU A 47 13.95 9.56 6.58
N VAL A 48 14.52 8.70 7.44
CA VAL A 48 13.78 7.61 8.09
C VAL A 48 12.49 8.18 8.69
N ASP A 49 11.34 7.62 8.30
CA ASP A 49 10.00 7.99 8.79
C ASP A 49 9.53 9.42 8.41
N CYS A 50 10.18 10.14 7.47
CA CYS A 50 9.69 11.45 7.00
C CYS A 50 10.13 11.88 5.59
N GLY A 51 9.32 12.76 4.99
CA GLY A 51 9.51 13.32 3.65
C GLY A 51 9.01 12.43 2.51
N GLY A 52 8.99 12.98 1.29
CA GLY A 52 8.44 12.28 0.12
C GLY A 52 6.92 12.06 0.25
N PRO A 53 6.45 10.80 0.31
CA PRO A 53 5.04 10.51 0.60
C PRO A 53 4.65 10.71 2.07
N CYS A 54 5.63 10.68 2.98
CA CYS A 54 5.42 10.86 4.41
C CYS A 54 5.36 12.35 4.80
N PRO A 55 4.93 12.68 6.04
CA PRO A 55 4.94 14.06 6.54
C PRO A 55 6.32 14.71 6.36
N PRO A 56 6.37 16.02 6.07
CA PRO A 56 7.66 16.70 5.88
C PRO A 56 8.53 16.63 7.14
N CYS A 57 9.82 16.41 6.90
CA CYS A 57 10.88 16.75 7.85
C CYS A 57 11.02 18.28 7.93
#